data_AF-A0A7D4I6V8-F1
#
_entry.id   AF-A0A7D4I6V8-F1
#
_cell.length_a   1.000
_cell.length_b   1.000
_cell.length_c   1.000
_cell.angle_alpha   90.00
_cell.angle_beta   90.00
_cell.angle_gamma   90.00
#
_symmetry.space_group_name_H-M   'P 1'
#
loop_
_entity.id
_entity.type
_entity.pdbx_description
1 polymer ?
#
loop_
_entity_poly.entity_id
_entity_poly.type
_entity_poly.pdbx_seq_one_letter_code
_entity_poly.pdbx_strand_id
1 'polypeptide(L)'
;MTMFKRLIILSLCLVLAACGRAPDTDVLRVDVERSLATAYGADLFRIAELKRMGSASDSSAPPGETRRVVYYDVELDLARNITLGAWDQPGAAALVTLLGAGPRSISGVKSGGNQAGDRIVAHASAIYRQEGDGWKLVTPAGFKAAEAPNLDTGAPPPVTRQLLDTLDQITHSVSYSASSTAQHVVQQELERSVARINGRLARMQQGYPLAGGPDRGEYVAFARALSDVARKQQIRVSPLITGGGAENIALLRSGDAVVGLAQADTARLAYDGKGPFAAQGPFTGLRALGSLYPELVHIVVRDDAALRGVRDLKGKTIALGPEGSAVRATLETVLAAHGLQAGRDYTVVDTPFTESLPALNSGAVDAAAQVIGVPATPLRDALTQARLKLLPLDPAAIKTLTAADTALMPLDIAAGTYPNQREPIPTVGMAALLLTTADLTRDEALVIVRAVYVTGQDLLAAGSAQGAQVGLATARRGLTVPLHDGAQEGLAKLEQAKPH
;
A
#
# COMPACT_ATOMS: atom_id res chain seq x y z
N MET A 1 -27.66 14.09 62.40
CA MET A 1 -27.97 13.93 60.95
C MET A 1 -26.79 14.29 60.02
N THR A 2 -25.54 14.21 60.48
CA THR A 2 -24.36 14.82 59.82
C THR A 2 -23.22 13.84 59.52
N MET A 3 -23.10 12.70 60.21
CA MET A 3 -22.10 11.67 59.89
C MET A 3 -22.56 10.69 58.81
N PHE A 4 -23.84 10.30 58.79
CA PHE A 4 -24.36 9.32 57.81
C PHE A 4 -24.37 9.86 56.37
N LYS A 5 -24.66 11.16 56.18
CA LYS A 5 -24.56 11.83 54.87
C LYS A 5 -23.11 11.97 54.39
N ARG A 6 -22.14 12.18 55.29
CA ARG A 6 -20.71 12.20 54.93
C ARG A 6 -20.20 10.82 54.54
N LEU A 7 -20.66 9.75 55.21
CA LEU A 7 -20.32 8.38 54.84
C LEU A 7 -20.93 7.98 53.50
N ILE A 8 -22.18 8.38 53.23
CA ILE A 8 -22.83 8.13 51.94
C ILE A 8 -22.13 8.91 50.81
N ILE A 9 -21.76 10.18 51.02
CA ILE A 9 -21.02 10.97 50.02
C ILE A 9 -19.60 10.43 49.80
N LEU A 10 -18.88 10.01 50.86
CA LEU A 10 -17.58 9.35 50.69
C LEU A 10 -17.71 8.01 49.97
N SER A 11 -18.74 7.22 50.28
CA SER A 11 -19.02 5.95 49.59
C SER A 11 -19.46 6.16 48.15
N LEU A 12 -20.19 7.23 47.84
CA LEU A 12 -20.60 7.59 46.47
C LEU A 12 -19.40 8.12 45.67
N CYS A 13 -18.46 8.85 46.30
CA CYS A 13 -17.18 9.24 45.70
C CYS A 13 -16.21 8.06 45.52
N LEU A 14 -16.19 7.08 46.43
CA LEU A 14 -15.41 5.84 46.31
C LEU A 14 -16.01 4.87 45.27
N VAL A 15 -17.33 4.83 45.11
CA VAL A 15 -18.01 4.04 44.06
C VAL A 15 -17.91 4.74 42.69
N LEU A 16 -17.85 6.08 42.64
CA LEU A 16 -17.51 6.82 41.41
C LEU A 16 -16.02 6.73 41.04
N ALA A 17 -15.13 6.41 41.99
CA ALA A 17 -13.71 6.16 41.71
C ALA A 17 -13.42 4.71 41.26
N ALA A 18 -14.35 3.77 41.47
CA ALA A 18 -14.23 2.37 41.10
C ALA A 18 -14.81 2.02 39.71
N CYS A 19 -15.30 3.01 38.95
CA CYS A 19 -15.59 2.85 37.53
C CYS A 19 -14.26 2.87 36.75
N GLY A 20 -13.79 1.68 36.34
CA GLY A 20 -12.45 1.40 35.77
C GLY A 20 -11.82 2.55 34.98
N ARG A 21 -10.90 3.25 35.66
CA ARG A 21 -10.07 4.34 35.11
C ARG A 21 -9.18 3.77 34.03
N ALA A 22 -9.18 4.33 32.83
CA ALA A 22 -8.19 4.04 31.79
C ALA A 22 -6.78 4.54 32.20
N PRO A 23 -5.70 4.10 31.54
CA PRO A 23 -4.34 4.54 31.86
C PRO A 23 -4.20 6.07 31.82
N ASP A 24 -3.33 6.58 32.70
CA ASP A 24 -2.96 7.98 32.74
C ASP A 24 -1.96 8.36 31.64
N THR A 25 -1.64 9.65 31.55
CA THR A 25 -0.76 10.20 30.52
C THR A 25 0.69 9.73 30.65
N ASP A 26 1.16 9.43 31.87
CA ASP A 26 2.55 9.04 32.11
C ASP A 26 2.80 7.59 31.68
N VAL A 27 1.86 6.68 32.00
CA VAL A 27 1.87 5.30 31.49
C VAL A 27 1.86 5.30 29.96
N LEU A 28 0.98 6.09 29.36
CA LEU A 28 0.89 6.22 27.91
C LEU A 28 2.20 6.72 27.29
N ARG A 29 2.82 7.75 27.88
CA ARG A 29 4.10 8.29 27.41
C ARG A 29 5.21 7.23 27.42
N VAL A 30 5.39 6.54 28.54
CA VAL A 30 6.42 5.50 28.67
C VAL A 30 6.23 4.37 27.67
N ASP A 31 4.98 3.97 27.43
CA ASP A 31 4.65 2.92 26.48
C ASP A 31 4.90 3.33 25.03
N VAL A 32 4.57 4.57 24.65
CA VAL A 32 4.87 5.13 23.32
C VAL A 32 6.39 5.22 23.12
N GLU A 33 7.13 5.76 24.09
CA GLU A 33 8.60 5.85 24.03
C GLU A 33 9.25 4.49 23.88
N ARG A 34 8.84 3.50 24.69
CA ARG A 34 9.36 2.13 24.62
C ARG A 34 9.09 1.50 23.26
N SER A 35 7.89 1.68 22.73
CA SER A 35 7.48 1.09 21.45
C SER A 35 8.28 1.67 20.29
N LEU A 36 8.46 2.99 20.26
CA LEU A 36 9.28 3.68 19.26
C LEU A 36 10.77 3.28 19.39
N ALA A 37 11.32 3.24 20.60
CA ALA A 37 12.70 2.87 20.83
C ALA A 37 13.01 1.41 20.44
N THR A 38 12.04 0.52 20.62
CA THR A 38 12.18 -0.89 20.23
C THR A 38 12.32 -1.04 18.71
N ALA A 39 11.52 -0.30 17.94
CA ALA A 39 11.52 -0.42 16.48
C ALA A 39 12.64 0.42 15.82
N TYR A 40 12.86 1.65 16.28
CA TYR A 40 13.77 2.59 15.60
C TYR A 40 15.12 2.81 16.31
N GLY A 41 15.34 2.09 17.40
CA GLY A 41 16.46 2.30 18.31
C GLY A 41 16.21 3.46 19.26
N ALA A 42 16.99 3.46 20.36
CA ALA A 42 16.94 4.52 21.35
C ALA A 42 17.26 5.89 20.73
N ASP A 43 16.72 6.93 21.37
CA ASP A 43 17.01 8.34 21.12
C ASP A 43 16.70 8.87 19.71
N LEU A 44 16.02 8.11 18.83
CA LEU A 44 15.60 8.66 17.53
C LEU A 44 14.47 9.68 17.69
N PHE A 45 13.40 9.25 18.34
CA PHE A 45 12.19 10.04 18.56
C PHE A 45 12.19 10.56 20.00
N ARG A 46 12.15 11.87 20.15
CA ARG A 46 11.90 12.52 21.44
C ARG A 46 10.46 13.01 21.45
N ILE A 47 9.67 12.60 22.44
CA ILE A 47 8.32 13.13 22.61
C ILE A 47 8.40 14.57 23.12
N ALA A 48 8.16 15.53 22.23
CA ALA A 48 8.10 16.96 22.54
C ALA A 48 6.84 17.30 23.34
N GLU A 49 5.70 16.78 22.90
CA GLU A 49 4.41 16.91 23.58
C GLU A 49 3.61 15.62 23.44
N LEU A 50 2.86 15.25 24.49
CA LEU A 50 1.87 14.19 24.43
C LEU A 50 0.67 14.58 25.28
N LYS A 51 -0.49 14.64 24.64
CA LYS A 51 -1.74 15.07 25.24
C LYS A 51 -2.80 13.98 25.12
N ARG A 52 -3.19 13.41 26.27
CA ARG A 52 -4.30 12.47 26.36
C ARG A 52 -5.63 13.20 26.16
N MET A 53 -6.39 12.78 25.14
CA MET A 53 -7.66 13.41 24.74
C MET A 53 -8.88 12.73 25.35
N GLY A 54 -8.78 11.46 25.72
CA GLY A 54 -9.89 10.73 26.32
C GLY A 54 -9.72 9.22 26.21
N SER A 55 -10.76 8.48 26.59
CA SER A 55 -10.78 7.03 26.45
C SER A 55 -12.20 6.48 26.27
N ALA A 56 -12.32 5.40 25.50
CA ALA A 56 -13.56 4.67 25.28
C ALA A 56 -13.39 3.18 25.60
N SER A 57 -14.50 2.45 25.77
CA SER A 57 -14.46 0.98 25.75
C SER A 57 -14.12 0.49 24.34
N ASP A 58 -13.29 -0.54 24.25
CA ASP A 58 -13.00 -1.21 22.97
C ASP A 58 -14.13 -2.20 22.64
N SER A 59 -14.93 -1.88 21.62
CA SER A 59 -16.04 -2.74 21.17
C SER A 59 -15.56 -4.00 20.45
N SER A 60 -14.27 -4.07 20.08
CA SER A 60 -13.64 -5.24 19.46
C SER A 60 -12.92 -6.15 20.46
N ALA A 61 -13.10 -5.91 21.76
CA ALA A 61 -12.50 -6.72 22.80
C ALA A 61 -12.93 -8.21 22.68
N PRO A 62 -11.98 -9.16 22.73
CA PRO A 62 -12.31 -10.58 22.79
C PRO A 62 -13.21 -10.89 23.99
N PRO A 63 -14.07 -11.93 23.90
CA PRO A 63 -14.91 -12.35 25.02
C PRO A 63 -14.09 -12.58 26.30
N GLY A 64 -14.52 -11.98 27.41
CA GLY A 64 -13.85 -12.09 28.70
C GLY A 64 -12.68 -11.12 28.92
N GLU A 65 -12.34 -10.26 27.95
CA GLU A 65 -11.34 -9.20 28.14
C GLU A 65 -11.99 -7.82 28.33
N THR A 66 -11.57 -7.08 29.36
CA THR A 66 -11.89 -5.65 29.49
C THR A 66 -10.80 -4.84 28.79
N ARG A 67 -11.14 -4.20 27.67
CA ARG A 67 -10.22 -3.33 26.91
C ARG A 67 -10.72 -1.88 26.84
N ARG A 68 -9.78 -0.93 26.81
CA ARG A 68 -10.00 0.51 26.63
C ARG A 68 -9.17 1.03 25.46
N VAL A 69 -9.76 1.90 24.65
CA VAL A 69 -9.05 2.70 23.66
C VAL A 69 -8.75 4.05 24.29
N VAL A 70 -7.49 4.48 24.31
CA VAL A 70 -7.03 5.79 24.79
C VAL A 70 -6.64 6.63 23.58
N TYR A 71 -7.27 7.79 23.41
CA TYR A 71 -6.98 8.72 22.31
C TYR A 71 -6.00 9.79 22.77
N TYR A 72 -5.03 10.13 21.93
CA TYR A 72 -3.99 11.11 22.27
C TYR A 72 -3.41 11.80 21.04
N ASP A 73 -2.91 13.02 21.26
CA ASP A 73 -2.07 13.74 20.33
C ASP A 73 -0.61 13.61 20.75
N VAL A 74 0.30 13.48 19.80
CA VAL A 74 1.74 13.39 20.06
C VAL A 74 2.55 14.17 19.04
N GLU A 75 3.54 14.91 19.54
CA GLU A 75 4.57 15.57 18.75
C GLU A 75 5.93 14.91 19.03
N LEU A 76 6.59 14.45 17.96
CA LEU A 76 7.88 13.77 18.00
C LEU A 76 8.94 14.62 17.30
N ASP A 77 9.97 15.04 18.03
CA ASP A 77 11.17 15.64 17.43
C ASP A 77 12.15 14.53 17.04
N LEU A 78 12.73 14.64 15.84
CA LEU A 78 13.78 13.72 15.37
C LEU A 78 15.16 14.16 15.82
N ALA A 79 15.90 13.26 16.49
CA ALA A 79 17.26 13.56 16.95
C ALA A 79 18.35 13.38 15.87
N ARG A 80 18.06 12.59 14.82
CA ARG A 80 18.99 12.29 13.74
C ARG A 80 18.25 12.09 12.42
N ASN A 81 18.99 12.15 11.31
CA ASN A 81 18.45 11.90 9.98
C ASN A 81 17.94 10.46 9.86
N ILE A 82 16.79 10.26 9.21
CA ILE A 82 16.21 8.94 8.95
C ILE A 82 15.45 8.91 7.63
N THR A 83 15.50 7.78 6.92
CA THR A 83 14.65 7.53 5.75
C THR A 83 13.45 6.65 6.13
N LEU A 84 12.32 7.28 6.44
CA LEU A 84 11.08 6.57 6.79
C LEU A 84 10.39 5.91 5.58
N GLY A 85 10.90 6.13 4.37
CA GLY A 85 10.45 5.45 3.15
C GLY A 85 11.29 4.23 2.74
N ALA A 86 12.22 3.77 3.59
CA ALA A 86 13.03 2.59 3.29
C ALA A 86 12.18 1.32 3.18
N TRP A 87 12.58 0.39 2.32
CA TRP A 87 11.85 -0.86 2.06
C TRP A 87 12.30 -2.02 2.97
N ASP A 88 13.45 -1.87 3.64
CA ASP A 88 14.18 -2.92 4.35
C ASP A 88 14.51 -2.53 5.79
N GLN A 89 13.97 -1.42 6.28
CA GLN A 89 14.14 -0.93 7.63
C GLN A 89 12.80 -0.42 8.16
N PRO A 90 12.63 -0.30 9.49
CA PRO A 90 11.43 0.31 10.07
C PRO A 90 11.18 1.69 9.46
N GLY A 91 10.05 1.81 8.75
CA GLY A 91 9.64 3.01 8.02
C GLY A 91 8.32 3.57 8.55
N ALA A 92 7.63 4.41 7.77
CA ALA A 92 6.35 5.00 8.15
C ALA A 92 5.26 3.96 8.48
N ALA A 93 5.36 2.75 7.91
CA ALA A 93 4.51 1.62 8.23
C ALA A 93 4.53 1.28 9.73
N ALA A 94 5.72 1.23 10.32
CA ALA A 94 5.86 0.95 11.74
C ALA A 94 5.37 2.13 12.60
N LEU A 95 5.54 3.39 12.17
CA LEU A 95 4.95 4.55 12.86
C LEU A 95 3.43 4.47 12.92
N VAL A 96 2.79 4.16 11.79
CA VAL A 96 1.34 3.96 11.67
C VAL A 96 0.85 2.89 12.66
N THR A 97 1.53 1.76 12.76
CA THR A 97 1.17 0.66 13.66
C THR A 97 1.46 0.98 15.12
N LEU A 98 2.66 1.46 15.45
CA LEU A 98 3.11 1.68 16.82
C LEU A 98 2.38 2.83 17.51
N LEU A 99 1.94 3.84 16.75
CA LEU A 99 1.13 4.94 17.27
C LEU A 99 -0.38 4.64 17.20
N GLY A 100 -0.81 3.55 16.56
CA GLY A 100 -2.23 3.27 16.35
C GLY A 100 -2.96 4.40 15.63
N ALA A 101 -2.31 4.96 14.62
CA ALA A 101 -2.78 6.11 13.86
C ALA A 101 -3.15 5.68 12.43
N GLY A 102 -4.07 6.41 11.81
CA GLY A 102 -4.32 6.29 10.37
C GLY A 102 -3.27 7.07 9.59
N PRO A 103 -3.03 6.76 8.30
CA PRO A 103 -2.10 7.53 7.47
C PRO A 103 -2.37 9.04 7.48
N ARG A 104 -3.64 9.44 7.35
CA ARG A 104 -4.08 10.86 7.39
C ARG A 104 -3.86 11.52 8.75
N SER A 105 -3.72 10.73 9.80
CA SER A 105 -3.52 11.22 11.14
C SER A 105 -2.05 11.45 11.48
N ILE A 106 -1.13 11.14 10.56
CA ILE A 106 0.30 11.39 10.72
C ILE A 106 0.75 12.43 9.68
N SER A 107 1.46 13.45 10.14
CA SER A 107 2.05 14.49 9.29
C SER A 107 3.52 14.71 9.64
N GLY A 108 4.28 15.30 8.71
CA GLY A 108 5.70 15.57 8.87
C GLY A 108 6.65 14.48 8.40
N VAL A 109 6.14 13.31 7.96
CA VAL A 109 6.95 12.26 7.32
C VAL A 109 7.31 12.67 5.90
N LYS A 110 8.60 12.68 5.57
CA LYS A 110 9.10 13.06 4.24
C LYS A 110 9.66 11.83 3.52
N SER A 111 9.18 11.53 2.32
CA SER A 111 9.63 10.35 1.55
C SER A 111 11.06 10.47 1.02
N GLY A 112 11.61 11.69 0.98
CA GLY A 112 13.04 11.93 0.74
C GLY A 112 13.95 11.67 1.94
N GLY A 113 13.37 11.34 3.10
CA GLY A 113 14.04 11.30 4.39
C GLY A 113 13.75 12.56 5.20
N ASN A 114 13.71 12.38 6.52
CA ASN A 114 13.62 13.44 7.50
C ASN A 114 15.00 13.75 8.07
N GLN A 115 15.22 15.02 8.42
CA GLN A 115 16.45 15.52 9.02
C GLN A 115 16.32 15.63 10.54
N ALA A 116 17.45 15.66 11.25
CA ALA A 116 17.48 16.01 12.66
C ALA A 116 16.80 17.38 12.88
N GLY A 117 15.93 17.48 13.89
CA GLY A 117 15.11 18.65 14.18
C GLY A 117 13.77 18.69 13.44
N ASP A 118 13.52 17.83 12.45
CA ASP A 118 12.18 17.68 11.88
C ASP A 118 11.19 17.17 12.94
N ARG A 119 9.94 17.60 12.80
CA ARG A 119 8.85 17.23 13.69
C ARG A 119 7.82 16.35 12.98
N ILE A 120 7.39 15.29 13.66
CA ILE A 120 6.26 14.46 13.26
C ILE A 120 5.13 14.69 14.25
N VAL A 121 3.91 14.92 13.73
CA VAL A 121 2.71 15.11 14.54
C VAL A 121 1.74 13.99 14.22
N ALA A 122 1.17 13.37 15.25
CA ALA A 122 0.20 12.30 15.08
C ALA A 122 -1.02 12.45 16.00
N HIS A 123 -2.21 12.20 15.43
CA HIS A 123 -3.45 11.93 16.16
C HIS A 123 -3.64 10.41 16.25
N ALA A 124 -3.57 9.89 17.47
CA ALA A 124 -3.22 8.51 17.72
C ALA A 124 -4.17 7.83 18.71
N SER A 125 -4.10 6.51 18.76
CA SER A 125 -4.87 5.73 19.72
C SER A 125 -4.07 4.53 20.22
N ALA A 126 -4.28 4.15 21.47
CA ALA A 126 -3.63 3.02 22.11
C ALA A 126 -4.68 2.15 22.79
N ILE A 127 -4.61 0.83 22.61
CA ILE A 127 -5.53 -0.09 23.27
C ILE A 127 -4.87 -0.63 24.53
N TYR A 128 -5.61 -0.71 25.61
CA TYR A 128 -5.14 -1.25 26.88
C TYR A 128 -6.08 -2.34 27.35
N ARG A 129 -5.52 -3.47 27.79
CA ARG A 129 -6.25 -4.54 28.46
C ARG A 129 -6.04 -4.43 29.96
N GLN A 130 -7.11 -4.62 30.72
CA GLN A 130 -7.04 -4.64 32.17
C GLN A 130 -6.33 -5.93 32.65
N GLU A 131 -5.31 -5.78 33.48
CA GLU A 131 -4.62 -6.89 34.16
C GLU A 131 -4.54 -6.57 35.66
N GLY A 132 -5.40 -7.21 36.47
CA GLY A 132 -5.57 -6.87 37.88
C GLY A 132 -6.08 -5.44 38.06
N ASP A 133 -5.39 -4.65 38.89
CA ASP A 133 -5.65 -3.22 39.08
C ASP A 133 -4.93 -2.34 38.05
N GLY A 134 -4.12 -2.94 37.17
CA GLY A 134 -3.30 -2.25 36.18
C GLY A 134 -3.82 -2.36 34.75
N TRP A 135 -3.16 -1.62 33.86
CA TRP A 135 -3.40 -1.69 32.41
C TRP A 135 -2.13 -2.10 31.70
N LYS A 136 -2.31 -2.96 30.70
CA LYS A 136 -1.23 -3.37 29.81
C LYS A 136 -1.56 -2.94 28.40
N LEU A 137 -0.62 -2.26 27.76
CA LEU A 137 -0.74 -1.89 26.36
C LEU A 137 -0.95 -3.16 25.52
N VAL A 138 -2.06 -3.19 24.82
CA VAL A 138 -2.31 -4.05 23.67
C VAL A 138 -1.83 -3.27 22.47
N THR A 139 -0.91 -3.84 21.69
CA THR A 139 -0.35 -3.13 20.54
C THR A 139 -1.49 -2.61 19.64
N PRO A 140 -1.45 -1.33 19.23
CA PRO A 140 -2.66 -0.59 18.90
C PRO A 140 -3.50 -1.22 17.79
N ALA A 141 -4.84 -1.11 17.89
CA ALA A 141 -5.69 -1.25 16.72
C ALA A 141 -5.55 0.03 15.92
N GLY A 142 -5.38 -0.11 14.61
CA GLY A 142 -5.33 1.05 13.75
C GLY A 142 -6.66 1.80 13.70
N PHE A 143 -6.54 3.05 13.26
CA PHE A 143 -7.66 3.90 12.90
C PHE A 143 -8.50 3.27 11.77
N LYS A 144 -9.82 3.15 11.96
CA LYS A 144 -10.79 2.88 10.89
C LYS A 144 -11.32 4.20 10.33
N ALA A 145 -11.08 4.46 9.05
CA ALA A 145 -11.65 5.61 8.36
C ALA A 145 -13.16 5.42 8.12
N ALA A 146 -13.93 6.51 8.16
CA ALA A 146 -15.33 6.52 7.72
C ALA A 146 -15.42 6.48 6.18
N GLU A 147 -16.40 5.76 5.64
CA GLU A 147 -16.67 5.70 4.21
C GLU A 147 -17.28 7.01 3.70
N ALA A 148 -16.70 7.56 2.63
CA ALA A 148 -17.21 8.72 1.93
C ALA A 148 -18.09 8.30 0.74
N PRO A 149 -19.19 9.01 0.45
CA PRO A 149 -20.09 8.69 -0.65
C PRO A 149 -19.46 8.96 -2.03
N ASN A 150 -19.92 8.18 -3.02
CA ASN A 150 -19.51 8.22 -4.42
C ASN A 150 -19.78 9.60 -5.06
N LEU A 151 -18.78 10.15 -5.75
CA LEU A 151 -18.92 11.35 -6.57
C LEU A 151 -19.10 10.98 -8.04
N ASP A 152 -20.32 11.22 -8.50
CA ASP A 152 -20.76 11.18 -9.88
C ASP A 152 -20.06 12.29 -10.69
N THR A 153 -19.24 11.92 -11.68
CA THR A 153 -18.59 12.89 -12.57
C THR A 153 -19.38 13.00 -13.87
N GLY A 154 -20.49 13.75 -13.83
CA GLY A 154 -21.20 14.20 -15.02
C GLY A 154 -20.29 15.05 -15.89
N ALA A 155 -19.80 14.48 -16.99
CA ALA A 155 -18.99 15.18 -17.99
C ALA A 155 -19.83 15.50 -19.24
N PRO A 156 -19.79 16.74 -19.78
CA PRO A 156 -20.34 17.08 -21.09
C PRO A 156 -19.39 16.64 -22.23
N PRO A 157 -19.87 16.48 -23.49
CA PRO A 157 -19.05 15.94 -24.57
C PRO A 157 -18.06 16.98 -25.15
N PRO A 158 -16.90 16.56 -25.72
CA PRO A 158 -15.89 17.48 -26.19
C PRO A 158 -16.06 17.90 -27.67
N VAL A 159 -15.32 18.98 -27.96
CA VAL A 159 -15.05 19.70 -29.22
C VAL A 159 -14.57 18.76 -30.34
N THR A 160 -15.45 17.87 -30.83
CA THR A 160 -15.04 16.79 -31.75
C THR A 160 -15.27 17.14 -33.21
N ARG A 161 -16.29 17.95 -33.55
CA ARG A 161 -16.61 18.28 -34.96
C ARG A 161 -15.66 19.28 -35.60
N GLN A 162 -15.36 20.38 -34.90
CA GLN A 162 -14.62 21.50 -35.49
C GLN A 162 -13.16 21.13 -35.85
N LEU A 163 -12.55 20.23 -35.08
CA LEU A 163 -11.20 19.72 -35.36
C LEU A 163 -11.22 18.74 -36.56
N LEU A 164 -12.20 17.84 -36.62
CA LEU A 164 -12.38 16.90 -37.72
C LEU A 164 -12.63 17.62 -39.05
N ASP A 165 -13.47 18.66 -39.07
CA ASP A 165 -13.75 19.45 -40.28
C ASP A 165 -12.51 20.20 -40.79
N THR A 166 -11.65 20.66 -39.87
CA THR A 166 -10.40 21.37 -40.22
C THR A 166 -9.34 20.40 -40.77
N LEU A 167 -9.29 19.19 -40.23
CA LEU A 167 -8.37 18.14 -40.69
C LEU A 167 -8.80 17.57 -42.04
N ASP A 168 -10.11 17.45 -42.28
CA ASP A 168 -10.68 17.06 -43.58
C ASP A 168 -10.29 18.07 -44.68
N GLN A 169 -10.33 19.38 -44.39
CA GLN A 169 -9.84 20.42 -45.30
C GLN A 169 -8.33 20.32 -45.58
N ILE A 170 -7.52 19.95 -44.58
CA ILE A 170 -6.08 19.76 -44.76
C ILE A 170 -5.80 18.54 -45.65
N THR A 171 -6.53 17.43 -45.50
CA THR A 171 -6.36 16.22 -46.34
C THR A 171 -6.65 16.50 -47.82
N HIS A 172 -7.60 17.38 -48.12
CA HIS A 172 -7.94 17.80 -49.48
C HIS A 172 -6.94 18.79 -50.09
N SER A 173 -6.04 19.38 -49.27
CA SER A 173 -5.02 20.32 -49.73
C SER A 173 -3.68 19.67 -50.06
N VAL A 174 -3.49 18.40 -49.73
CA VAL A 174 -2.27 17.66 -50.07
C VAL A 174 -2.46 16.98 -51.42
N SER A 175 -1.83 17.52 -52.46
CA SER A 175 -1.79 16.88 -53.79
C SER A 175 -1.13 15.50 -53.69
N TYR A 176 -1.91 14.42 -53.71
CA TYR A 176 -1.39 13.05 -53.67
C TYR A 176 -1.47 12.34 -55.03
N SER A 177 -0.38 11.65 -55.35
CA SER A 177 -0.24 10.72 -56.48
C SER A 177 -1.25 9.57 -56.43
N ALA A 178 -1.68 9.14 -57.61
CA ALA A 178 -2.86 8.31 -57.93
C ALA A 178 -2.92 6.85 -57.42
N SER A 179 -2.48 6.51 -56.20
CA SER A 179 -2.64 5.16 -55.64
C SER A 179 -3.55 5.14 -54.40
N SER A 180 -4.58 4.29 -54.43
CA SER A 180 -5.55 4.11 -53.33
C SER A 180 -4.88 3.59 -52.05
N THR A 181 -3.79 2.83 -52.18
CA THR A 181 -2.97 2.40 -51.04
C THR A 181 -2.26 3.57 -50.37
N ALA A 182 -1.72 4.52 -51.13
CA ALA A 182 -1.07 5.71 -50.56
C ALA A 182 -2.08 6.61 -49.82
N GLN A 183 -3.27 6.78 -50.39
CA GLN A 183 -4.37 7.52 -49.75
C GLN A 183 -4.82 6.85 -48.44
N HIS A 184 -4.96 5.52 -48.43
CA HIS A 184 -5.35 4.77 -47.24
C HIS A 184 -4.31 4.88 -46.11
N VAL A 185 -3.01 4.82 -46.43
CA VAL A 185 -1.94 5.00 -45.45
C VAL A 185 -1.97 6.40 -44.83
N VAL A 186 -2.11 7.44 -45.66
CA VAL A 186 -2.18 8.84 -45.18
C VAL A 186 -3.39 9.06 -44.28
N GLN A 187 -4.56 8.56 -44.69
CA GLN A 187 -5.78 8.64 -43.89
C GLN A 187 -5.60 7.94 -42.55
N GLN A 188 -5.03 6.74 -42.54
CA GLN A 188 -4.79 5.98 -41.32
C GLN A 188 -3.86 6.71 -40.33
N GLU A 189 -2.76 7.32 -40.82
CA GLU A 189 -1.85 8.08 -39.96
C GLU A 189 -2.48 9.38 -39.44
N LEU A 190 -3.32 10.04 -40.24
CA LEU A 190 -4.07 11.20 -39.81
C LEU A 190 -5.08 10.82 -38.72
N GLU A 191 -5.92 9.81 -38.93
CA GLU A 191 -6.88 9.32 -37.94
C GLU A 191 -6.19 8.97 -36.60
N ARG A 192 -5.05 8.28 -36.64
CA ARG A 192 -4.24 8.03 -35.44
C ARG A 192 -3.76 9.32 -34.78
N SER A 193 -3.27 10.28 -35.57
CA SER A 193 -2.79 11.56 -35.06
C SER A 193 -3.91 12.36 -34.39
N VAL A 194 -5.10 12.39 -34.98
CA VAL A 194 -6.29 13.04 -34.41
C VAL A 194 -6.71 12.36 -33.12
N ALA A 195 -6.80 11.03 -33.10
CA ALA A 195 -7.14 10.28 -31.90
C ALA A 195 -6.13 10.55 -30.77
N ARG A 196 -4.82 10.61 -31.09
CA ARG A 196 -3.77 10.95 -30.11
C ARG A 196 -3.91 12.38 -29.59
N ILE A 197 -4.17 13.36 -30.46
CA ILE A 197 -4.38 14.77 -30.06
C ILE A 197 -5.59 14.87 -29.13
N ASN A 198 -6.73 14.29 -29.52
CA ASN A 198 -7.95 14.30 -28.73
C ASN A 198 -7.75 13.61 -27.37
N GLY A 199 -7.07 12.46 -27.35
CA GLY A 199 -6.72 11.77 -26.11
C GLY A 199 -5.86 12.63 -25.18
N ARG A 200 -4.86 13.35 -25.70
CA ARG A 200 -4.03 14.27 -24.92
C ARG A 200 -4.81 15.45 -24.38
N LEU A 201 -5.64 16.09 -25.20
CA LEU A 201 -6.49 17.20 -24.78
C LEU A 201 -7.50 16.76 -23.71
N ALA A 202 -8.08 15.57 -23.87
CA ALA A 202 -8.97 14.98 -22.87
C ALA A 202 -8.23 14.76 -21.55
N ARG A 203 -7.00 14.22 -21.56
CA ARG A 203 -6.20 14.06 -20.33
C ARG A 203 -5.79 15.37 -19.69
N MET A 204 -5.52 16.41 -20.47
CA MET A 204 -5.27 17.75 -19.93
C MET A 204 -6.50 18.32 -19.20
N GLN A 205 -7.71 18.04 -19.70
CA GLN A 205 -8.96 18.55 -19.12
C GLN A 205 -9.48 17.66 -17.98
N GLN A 206 -9.48 16.35 -18.17
CA GLN A 206 -10.14 15.34 -17.32
C GLN A 206 -9.17 14.55 -16.44
N GLY A 207 -7.86 14.65 -16.70
CA GLY A 207 -6.82 13.92 -16.00
C GLY A 207 -6.45 12.58 -16.61
N TYR A 208 -5.41 11.97 -16.06
CA TYR A 208 -4.91 10.64 -16.44
C TYR A 208 -5.68 9.55 -15.70
N PRO A 209 -6.44 8.68 -16.38
CA PRO A 209 -7.04 7.51 -15.74
C PRO A 209 -5.94 6.59 -15.19
N LEU A 210 -6.01 6.33 -13.88
CA LEU A 210 -5.05 5.54 -13.12
C LEU A 210 -5.74 4.27 -12.61
N ALA A 211 -5.47 3.15 -13.26
CA ALA A 211 -5.98 1.84 -12.87
C ALA A 211 -5.39 1.41 -11.52
N GLY A 212 -6.25 1.33 -10.51
CA GLY A 212 -5.89 1.09 -9.10
C GLY A 212 -6.12 -0.35 -8.68
N GLY A 213 -7.10 -0.58 -7.82
CA GLY A 213 -7.43 -1.91 -7.32
C GLY A 213 -8.80 -1.90 -6.67
N PRO A 214 -9.15 -2.93 -5.87
CA PRO A 214 -10.45 -2.99 -5.21
C PRO A 214 -10.67 -1.76 -4.32
N ASP A 215 -11.93 -1.36 -4.10
CA ASP A 215 -12.30 -0.09 -3.45
C ASP A 215 -11.66 0.15 -2.06
N ARG A 216 -11.43 -0.94 -1.31
CA ARG A 216 -10.78 -0.92 0.01
C ARG A 216 -9.34 -1.46 -0.01
N GLY A 217 -8.73 -1.54 -1.20
CA GLY A 217 -7.38 -2.03 -1.44
C GLY A 217 -6.30 -0.94 -1.43
N GLU A 218 -5.05 -1.38 -1.37
CA GLU A 218 -3.89 -0.48 -1.23
C GLU A 218 -3.61 0.33 -2.51
N TYR A 219 -3.81 -0.29 -3.68
CA TYR A 219 -3.60 0.38 -4.97
C TYR A 219 -4.57 1.56 -5.17
N VAL A 220 -5.85 1.40 -4.83
CA VAL A 220 -6.81 2.51 -4.96
C VAL A 220 -6.57 3.58 -3.88
N ALA A 221 -6.16 3.18 -2.67
CA ALA A 221 -5.77 4.13 -1.62
C ALA A 221 -4.57 4.97 -2.05
N PHE A 222 -3.57 4.35 -2.67
CA PHE A 222 -2.44 5.04 -3.30
C PHE A 222 -2.90 5.98 -4.43
N ALA A 223 -3.73 5.50 -5.36
CA ALA A 223 -4.21 6.29 -6.48
C ALA A 223 -5.02 7.52 -6.03
N ARG A 224 -5.87 7.38 -5.01
CA ARG A 224 -6.63 8.47 -4.39
C ARG A 224 -5.69 9.48 -3.72
N ALA A 225 -4.73 9.01 -2.91
CA ALA A 225 -3.73 9.87 -2.29
C ALA A 225 -2.94 10.65 -3.35
N LEU A 226 -2.50 9.99 -4.43
CA LEU A 226 -1.80 10.61 -5.55
C LEU A 226 -2.67 11.67 -6.26
N SER A 227 -3.95 11.38 -6.52
CA SER A 227 -4.90 12.36 -7.07
C SER A 227 -4.97 13.62 -6.20
N ASP A 228 -5.10 13.46 -4.88
CA ASP A 228 -5.25 14.58 -3.96
C ASP A 228 -4.00 15.48 -3.92
N VAL A 229 -2.80 14.89 -3.89
CA VAL A 229 -1.55 15.65 -3.87
C VAL A 229 -1.18 16.22 -5.23
N ALA A 230 -1.46 15.50 -6.32
CA ALA A 230 -1.15 15.93 -7.69
C ALA A 230 -2.00 17.14 -8.11
N ARG A 231 -3.24 17.24 -7.61
CA ARG A 231 -4.11 18.41 -7.83
C ARG A 231 -3.48 19.71 -7.38
N LYS A 232 -2.70 19.71 -6.28
CA LYS A 232 -1.96 20.90 -5.81
C LYS A 232 -0.93 21.39 -6.83
N GLN A 233 -0.41 20.48 -7.66
CA GLN A 233 0.53 20.75 -8.75
C GLN A 233 -0.16 20.96 -10.10
N GLN A 234 -1.49 21.14 -10.12
CA GLN A 234 -2.32 21.25 -11.33
C GLN A 234 -2.26 19.99 -12.23
N ILE A 235 -1.88 18.84 -11.68
CA ILE A 235 -1.86 17.55 -12.37
C ILE A 235 -3.11 16.78 -11.95
N ARG A 236 -3.97 16.42 -12.92
CA ARG A 236 -5.19 15.67 -12.67
C ARG A 236 -4.94 14.18 -12.90
N VAL A 237 -5.17 13.38 -11.87
CA VAL A 237 -5.16 11.91 -11.95
C VAL A 237 -6.55 11.43 -11.53
N SER A 238 -7.08 10.45 -12.24
CA SER A 238 -8.45 9.94 -12.05
C SER A 238 -8.36 8.47 -11.64
N PRO A 239 -8.43 8.16 -10.33
CA PRO A 239 -8.34 6.79 -9.84
C PRO A 239 -9.48 5.92 -10.36
N LEU A 240 -9.17 4.73 -10.86
CA LEU A 240 -10.14 3.72 -11.25
C LEU A 240 -10.13 2.56 -10.24
N ILE A 241 -11.31 2.12 -9.84
CA ILE A 241 -11.49 0.88 -9.07
C ILE A 241 -11.45 -0.28 -10.06
N THR A 242 -10.64 -1.29 -9.75
CA THR A 242 -10.42 -2.46 -10.61
C THR A 242 -10.24 -3.72 -9.76
N GLY A 243 -10.10 -4.87 -10.39
CA GLY A 243 -9.70 -6.14 -9.75
C GLY A 243 -8.20 -6.25 -9.45
N GLY A 244 -7.37 -5.27 -9.82
CA GLY A 244 -5.93 -5.24 -9.55
C GLY A 244 -5.05 -5.45 -10.78
N GLY A 245 -3.80 -5.89 -10.58
CA GLY A 245 -2.72 -5.79 -11.58
C GLY A 245 -3.02 -6.38 -12.96
N ALA A 246 -3.65 -7.56 -13.04
CA ALA A 246 -3.97 -8.19 -14.33
C ALA A 246 -5.03 -7.40 -15.11
N GLU A 247 -6.08 -6.92 -14.43
CA GLU A 247 -7.09 -6.06 -15.04
C GLU A 247 -6.50 -4.70 -15.41
N ASN A 248 -5.64 -4.13 -14.56
CA ASN A 248 -4.96 -2.86 -14.85
C ASN A 248 -4.13 -2.94 -16.13
N ILE A 249 -3.42 -4.05 -16.33
CA ILE A 249 -2.66 -4.29 -17.56
C ILE A 249 -3.59 -4.48 -18.75
N ALA A 250 -4.75 -5.13 -18.58
CA ALA A 250 -5.75 -5.25 -19.64
C ALA A 250 -6.31 -3.87 -20.04
N LEU A 251 -6.59 -2.99 -19.08
CA LEU A 251 -7.02 -1.61 -19.32
C LEU A 251 -5.94 -0.76 -19.99
N LEU A 252 -4.66 -0.97 -19.64
CA LEU A 252 -3.52 -0.36 -20.37
C LEU A 252 -3.42 -0.87 -21.81
N ARG A 253 -3.71 -2.16 -22.04
CA ARG A 253 -3.67 -2.77 -23.37
C ARG A 253 -4.82 -2.29 -24.26
N SER A 254 -6.02 -2.11 -23.71
CA SER A 254 -7.19 -1.58 -24.45
C SER A 254 -7.14 -0.06 -24.65
N GLY A 255 -6.38 0.65 -23.80
CA GLY A 255 -6.32 2.11 -23.78
C GLY A 255 -7.37 2.77 -22.89
N ASP A 256 -8.17 1.99 -22.16
CA ASP A 256 -9.16 2.48 -21.19
C ASP A 256 -8.50 3.06 -19.93
N ALA A 257 -7.26 2.65 -19.65
CA ALA A 257 -6.37 3.30 -18.70
C ALA A 257 -5.10 3.79 -19.36
N VAL A 258 -4.53 4.88 -18.83
CA VAL A 258 -3.30 5.48 -19.35
C VAL A 258 -2.12 5.15 -18.44
N VAL A 259 -2.41 5.03 -17.14
CA VAL A 259 -1.48 4.61 -16.11
C VAL A 259 -2.14 3.50 -15.29
N GLY A 260 -1.38 2.54 -14.79
CA GLY A 260 -1.90 1.47 -13.95
C GLY A 260 -0.88 0.98 -12.93
N LEU A 261 -1.34 0.41 -11.82
CA LEU A 261 -0.48 -0.26 -10.86
C LEU A 261 -0.44 -1.76 -11.13
N ALA A 262 0.72 -2.40 -11.05
CA ALA A 262 0.79 -3.86 -10.98
C ALA A 262 2.09 -4.31 -10.32
N GLN A 263 2.08 -5.53 -9.78
CA GLN A 263 3.29 -6.19 -9.29
C GLN A 263 4.28 -6.43 -10.44
N ALA A 264 5.57 -6.35 -10.13
CA ALA A 264 6.63 -6.53 -11.10
C ALA A 264 6.62 -7.91 -11.79
N ASP A 265 6.27 -8.98 -11.08
CA ASP A 265 6.12 -10.33 -11.64
C ASP A 265 4.98 -10.38 -12.69
N THR A 266 3.83 -9.79 -12.37
CA THR A 266 2.65 -9.70 -13.23
C THR A 266 2.95 -8.87 -14.47
N ALA A 267 3.68 -7.76 -14.31
CA ALA A 267 4.16 -6.93 -15.42
C ALA A 267 5.10 -7.71 -16.36
N ARG A 268 6.00 -8.54 -15.80
CA ARG A 268 6.88 -9.43 -16.60
C ARG A 268 6.06 -10.44 -17.38
N LEU A 269 5.13 -11.14 -16.73
CA LEU A 269 4.27 -12.15 -17.36
C LEU A 269 3.47 -11.53 -18.52
N ALA A 270 2.94 -10.32 -18.35
CA ALA A 270 2.26 -9.60 -19.41
C ALA A 270 3.18 -9.20 -20.57
N TYR A 271 4.35 -8.67 -20.26
CA TYR A 271 5.34 -8.27 -21.26
C TYR A 271 5.77 -9.45 -22.13
N ASP A 272 6.00 -10.62 -21.51
CA ASP A 272 6.41 -11.85 -22.17
C ASP A 272 5.24 -12.65 -22.78
N GLY A 273 3.99 -12.33 -22.44
CA GLY A 273 2.81 -13.09 -22.88
C GLY A 273 2.73 -14.48 -22.26
N LYS A 274 3.03 -14.61 -20.96
CA LYS A 274 3.06 -15.87 -20.20
C LYS A 274 1.99 -15.90 -19.12
N GLY A 275 1.78 -17.09 -18.53
CA GLY A 275 0.84 -17.29 -17.44
C GLY A 275 -0.58 -16.84 -17.81
N PRO A 276 -1.24 -15.96 -17.02
CA PRO A 276 -2.60 -15.50 -17.30
C PRO A 276 -2.72 -14.68 -18.58
N PHE A 277 -1.61 -14.23 -19.17
CA PHE A 277 -1.59 -13.44 -20.41
C PHE A 277 -1.32 -14.27 -21.67
N ALA A 278 -1.15 -15.59 -21.57
CA ALA A 278 -0.78 -16.45 -22.71
C ALA A 278 -1.75 -16.33 -23.90
N ALA A 279 -3.04 -16.26 -23.64
CA ALA A 279 -4.07 -16.11 -24.68
C ALA A 279 -4.03 -14.73 -25.37
N GLN A 280 -3.51 -13.69 -24.71
CA GLN A 280 -3.40 -12.33 -25.25
C GLN A 280 -2.08 -12.09 -25.99
N GLY A 281 -1.09 -12.96 -25.80
CA GLY A 281 0.27 -12.81 -26.30
C GLY A 281 1.07 -11.68 -25.64
N PRO A 282 2.35 -11.51 -26.03
CA PRO A 282 3.25 -10.52 -25.44
C PRO A 282 2.76 -9.07 -25.55
N PHE A 283 2.85 -8.31 -24.45
CA PHE A 283 2.61 -6.85 -24.45
C PHE A 283 3.92 -6.07 -24.46
N THR A 284 4.68 -6.13 -25.55
CA THR A 284 6.01 -5.51 -25.66
C THR A 284 5.99 -3.97 -25.62
N GLY A 285 4.81 -3.36 -25.75
CA GLY A 285 4.55 -1.93 -25.57
C GLY A 285 4.42 -1.49 -24.10
N LEU A 286 4.33 -2.41 -23.14
CA LEU A 286 4.24 -2.08 -21.71
C LEU A 286 5.53 -1.41 -21.22
N ARG A 287 5.39 -0.33 -20.45
CA ARG A 287 6.51 0.45 -19.90
C ARG A 287 6.28 0.74 -18.43
N ALA A 288 7.37 0.80 -17.66
CA ALA A 288 7.35 1.32 -16.30
C ALA A 288 7.59 2.83 -16.29
N LEU A 289 6.84 3.55 -15.45
CA LEU A 289 7.15 4.90 -15.02
C LEU A 289 8.06 4.91 -13.77
N GLY A 290 8.09 3.80 -13.04
CA GLY A 290 9.00 3.54 -11.94
C GLY A 290 8.38 2.64 -10.87
N SER A 291 9.18 2.27 -9.89
CA SER A 291 8.79 1.47 -8.73
C SER A 291 8.25 2.36 -7.61
N LEU A 292 7.20 1.89 -6.93
CA LEU A 292 6.49 2.64 -5.90
C LEU A 292 6.86 2.19 -4.50
N TYR A 293 6.57 0.95 -4.15
CA TYR A 293 6.75 0.38 -2.82
C TYR A 293 6.88 -1.15 -2.91
N PRO A 294 7.40 -1.84 -1.88
CA PRO A 294 7.52 -3.28 -1.91
C PRO A 294 6.16 -3.93 -1.59
N GLU A 295 5.91 -5.06 -2.23
CA GLU A 295 4.83 -5.99 -1.88
C GLU A 295 5.47 -7.31 -1.50
N LEU A 296 5.22 -7.76 -0.26
CA LEU A 296 5.94 -8.84 0.39
C LEU A 296 5.05 -10.07 0.54
N VAL A 297 5.65 -11.25 0.51
CA VAL A 297 4.96 -12.50 0.85
C VAL A 297 4.68 -12.52 2.35
N HIS A 298 3.39 -12.60 2.68
CA HIS A 298 2.86 -12.78 4.02
C HIS A 298 2.28 -14.19 4.13
N ILE A 299 2.71 -14.95 5.13
CA ILE A 299 2.11 -16.24 5.48
C ILE A 299 1.68 -16.14 6.94
N VAL A 300 0.37 -16.15 7.18
CA VAL A 300 -0.24 -15.87 8.47
C VAL A 300 -0.86 -17.15 9.02
N VAL A 301 -0.59 -17.44 10.28
CA VAL A 301 -1.12 -18.60 11.01
C VAL A 301 -1.59 -18.18 12.39
N ARG A 302 -2.30 -19.06 13.10
CA ARG A 302 -2.56 -18.83 14.53
C ARG A 302 -1.26 -18.92 15.33
N ASP A 303 -1.13 -18.06 16.32
CA ASP A 303 0.06 -17.99 17.19
C ASP A 303 0.17 -19.24 18.10
N ASP A 304 -0.96 -19.77 18.54
CA ASP A 304 -1.06 -20.99 19.36
C ASP A 304 -0.84 -22.30 18.55
N ALA A 305 -0.78 -22.20 17.22
CA ALA A 305 -0.43 -23.34 16.39
C ALA A 305 1.06 -23.68 16.54
N ALA A 306 1.35 -24.97 16.58
CA ALA A 306 2.72 -25.52 16.56
C ALA A 306 3.37 -25.42 15.16
N LEU A 307 3.27 -24.24 14.55
CA LEU A 307 3.82 -23.88 13.25
C LEU A 307 4.89 -22.81 13.47
N ARG A 308 6.15 -23.12 13.13
CA ARG A 308 7.30 -22.23 13.31
C ARG A 308 7.88 -21.77 11.98
N GLY A 309 7.69 -22.54 10.91
CA GLY A 309 8.11 -22.18 9.57
C GLY A 309 7.20 -22.77 8.49
N VAL A 310 7.41 -22.36 7.25
CA VAL A 310 6.54 -22.73 6.13
C VAL A 310 6.45 -24.25 5.91
N ARG A 311 7.53 -25.00 6.18
CA ARG A 311 7.54 -26.47 6.04
C ARG A 311 6.51 -27.18 6.93
N ASP A 312 6.13 -26.56 8.05
CA ASP A 312 5.15 -27.11 9.00
C ASP A 312 3.72 -27.05 8.43
N LEU A 313 3.51 -26.38 7.29
CA LEU A 313 2.23 -26.32 6.58
C LEU A 313 1.89 -27.62 5.82
N LYS A 314 2.74 -28.65 5.91
CA LYS A 314 2.42 -29.97 5.37
C LYS A 314 1.19 -30.56 6.08
N GLY A 315 0.24 -31.04 5.28
CA GLY A 315 -1.05 -31.58 5.69
C GLY A 315 -2.04 -30.51 6.17
N LYS A 316 -1.77 -29.22 5.95
CA LYS A 316 -2.62 -28.11 6.38
C LYS A 316 -3.55 -27.62 5.27
N THR A 317 -4.54 -26.85 5.67
CA THR A 317 -5.46 -26.13 4.78
C THR A 317 -5.01 -24.68 4.66
N ILE A 318 -4.64 -24.25 3.46
CA ILE A 318 -4.06 -22.93 3.19
C ILE A 318 -4.98 -22.14 2.27
N ALA A 319 -5.38 -20.94 2.70
CA ALA A 319 -6.06 -19.98 1.84
C ALA A 319 -5.03 -19.19 1.02
N LEU A 320 -5.11 -19.30 -0.31
CA LEU A 320 -4.15 -18.68 -1.23
C LEU A 320 -4.81 -17.72 -2.24
N GLY A 321 -6.09 -17.39 -2.04
CA GLY A 321 -6.86 -16.56 -2.97
C GLY A 321 -7.23 -17.26 -4.27
N PRO A 322 -7.77 -16.52 -5.26
CA PRO A 322 -8.36 -17.09 -6.47
C PRO A 322 -7.37 -17.89 -7.32
N GLU A 323 -7.82 -19.04 -7.80
CA GLU A 323 -7.11 -19.87 -8.77
C GLU A 323 -6.75 -19.06 -10.03
N GLY A 324 -5.57 -19.33 -10.60
CA GLY A 324 -5.10 -18.68 -11.83
C GLY A 324 -4.61 -17.23 -11.67
N SER A 325 -4.71 -16.63 -10.48
CA SER A 325 -4.13 -15.29 -10.22
C SER A 325 -2.60 -15.32 -10.17
N ALA A 326 -1.95 -14.20 -10.54
CA ALA A 326 -0.49 -14.09 -10.49
C ALA A 326 0.05 -14.25 -9.05
N VAL A 327 -0.63 -13.62 -8.08
CA VAL A 327 -0.36 -13.81 -6.65
C VAL A 327 -0.38 -15.29 -6.27
N ARG A 328 -1.39 -16.04 -6.73
CA ARG A 328 -1.52 -17.47 -6.42
C ARG A 328 -0.32 -18.27 -6.94
N ALA A 329 0.10 -18.02 -8.18
CA ALA A 329 1.27 -18.68 -8.77
C ALA A 329 2.57 -18.36 -7.98
N THR A 330 2.72 -17.12 -7.53
CA THR A 330 3.86 -16.71 -6.68
C THR A 330 3.85 -17.43 -5.33
N LEU A 331 2.69 -17.52 -4.66
CA LEU A 331 2.56 -18.21 -3.38
C LEU A 331 2.81 -19.73 -3.49
N GLU A 332 2.32 -20.37 -4.54
CA GLU A 332 2.60 -21.79 -4.81
C GLU A 332 4.08 -22.04 -5.06
N THR A 333 4.75 -21.14 -5.79
CA THR A 333 6.20 -21.19 -6.01
C THR A 333 6.97 -21.05 -4.69
N VAL A 334 6.53 -20.15 -3.80
CA VAL A 334 7.09 -20.00 -2.45
C VAL A 334 6.93 -21.29 -1.64
N LEU A 335 5.74 -21.90 -1.63
CA LEU A 335 5.49 -23.16 -0.93
C LEU A 335 6.32 -24.31 -1.53
N ALA A 336 6.44 -24.37 -2.85
CA ALA A 336 7.26 -25.36 -3.55
C ALA A 336 8.75 -25.23 -3.22
N ALA A 337 9.27 -24.01 -3.07
CA ALA A 337 10.65 -23.77 -2.61
C ALA A 337 10.92 -24.28 -1.18
N HIS A 338 9.86 -24.49 -0.39
CA HIS A 338 9.92 -25.14 0.92
C HIS A 338 9.63 -26.65 0.86
N GLY A 339 9.46 -27.21 -0.34
CA GLY A 339 9.20 -28.64 -0.57
C GLY A 339 7.72 -29.03 -0.51
N LEU A 340 6.79 -28.06 -0.51
CA LEU A 340 5.35 -28.30 -0.43
C LEU A 340 4.68 -28.14 -1.79
N GLN A 341 4.07 -29.20 -2.31
CA GLN A 341 3.37 -29.18 -3.60
C GLN A 341 1.85 -29.06 -3.40
N ALA A 342 1.21 -28.16 -4.16
CA ALA A 342 -0.23 -27.95 -4.12
C ALA A 342 -0.99 -29.26 -4.41
N GLY A 343 -2.07 -29.52 -3.66
CA GLY A 343 -2.91 -30.71 -3.84
C GLY A 343 -2.27 -32.04 -3.43
N ARG A 344 -0.97 -32.05 -3.07
CA ARG A 344 -0.25 -33.23 -2.56
C ARG A 344 0.11 -33.06 -1.08
N ASP A 345 0.77 -31.97 -0.75
CA ASP A 345 1.31 -31.72 0.59
C ASP A 345 0.40 -30.80 1.41
N TYR A 346 -0.56 -30.10 0.81
CA TYR A 346 -1.52 -29.24 1.51
C TYR A 346 -2.83 -29.12 0.72
N THR A 347 -3.91 -28.78 1.42
CA THR A 347 -5.21 -28.46 0.83
C THR A 347 -5.30 -26.97 0.59
N VAL A 348 -5.88 -26.59 -0.53
CA VAL A 348 -6.06 -25.20 -0.95
C VAL A 348 -7.49 -24.77 -0.72
N VAL A 349 -7.68 -23.52 -0.30
CA VAL A 349 -8.98 -22.86 -0.33
C VAL A 349 -8.87 -21.53 -1.08
N ASP A 350 -9.79 -21.30 -2.02
CA ASP A 350 -9.83 -20.10 -2.85
C ASP A 350 -10.62 -18.97 -2.17
N THR A 351 -10.21 -18.64 -0.94
CA THR A 351 -10.82 -17.57 -0.15
C THR A 351 -9.97 -16.30 -0.25
N PRO A 352 -10.58 -15.11 -0.46
CA PRO A 352 -9.86 -13.83 -0.38
C PRO A 352 -9.10 -13.67 0.93
N PHE A 353 -7.93 -13.04 0.89
CA PHE A 353 -7.07 -12.91 2.08
C PHE A 353 -7.79 -12.27 3.28
N THR A 354 -8.55 -11.21 3.05
CA THR A 354 -9.30 -10.50 4.10
C THR A 354 -10.37 -11.36 4.78
N GLU A 355 -11.00 -12.26 4.02
CA GLU A 355 -12.00 -13.21 4.54
C GLU A 355 -11.34 -14.42 5.23
N SER A 356 -10.09 -14.72 4.86
CA SER A 356 -9.31 -15.81 5.45
C SER A 356 -8.77 -15.48 6.85
N LEU A 357 -8.57 -14.19 7.15
CA LEU A 357 -8.09 -13.74 8.47
C LEU A 357 -9.03 -14.14 9.64
N PRO A 358 -10.35 -13.90 9.59
CA PRO A 358 -11.25 -14.44 10.62
C PRO A 358 -11.38 -15.97 10.55
N ALA A 359 -11.23 -16.58 9.36
CA ALA A 359 -11.28 -18.03 9.21
C ALA A 359 -10.12 -18.73 9.95
N LEU A 360 -8.93 -18.11 10.02
CA LEU A 360 -7.82 -18.59 10.86
C LEU A 360 -8.23 -18.73 12.32
N ASN A 361 -8.93 -17.74 12.88
CA ASN A 361 -9.34 -17.74 14.29
C ASN A 361 -10.32 -18.86 14.60
N SER A 362 -11.23 -19.15 13.68
CA SER A 362 -12.20 -20.25 13.80
C SER A 362 -11.58 -21.63 13.57
N GLY A 363 -10.34 -21.70 13.07
CA GLY A 363 -9.69 -22.94 12.66
C GLY A 363 -10.23 -23.54 11.36
N ALA A 364 -11.02 -22.78 10.58
CA ALA A 364 -11.54 -23.22 9.28
C ALA A 364 -10.43 -23.32 8.22
N VAL A 365 -9.36 -22.54 8.38
CA VAL A 365 -8.10 -22.66 7.63
C VAL A 365 -6.93 -22.61 8.62
N ASP A 366 -5.83 -23.26 8.30
CA ASP A 366 -4.62 -23.30 9.14
C ASP A 366 -3.65 -22.16 8.82
N ALA A 367 -3.65 -21.71 7.56
CA ALA A 367 -2.82 -20.62 7.07
C ALA A 367 -3.56 -19.77 6.03
N ALA A 368 -3.24 -18.48 5.99
CA ALA A 368 -3.65 -17.57 4.92
C ALA A 368 -2.40 -16.90 4.38
N ALA A 369 -2.23 -16.87 3.06
CA ALA A 369 -1.08 -16.22 2.44
C ALA A 369 -1.48 -15.19 1.38
N GLN A 370 -0.64 -14.17 1.23
CA GLN A 370 -0.87 -13.04 0.33
C GLN A 370 0.45 -12.37 -0.05
N VAL A 371 0.50 -11.74 -1.21
CA VAL A 371 1.54 -10.77 -1.58
C VAL A 371 0.92 -9.38 -1.52
N ILE A 372 1.37 -8.54 -0.58
CA ILE A 372 0.75 -7.23 -0.31
C ILE A 372 1.76 -6.24 0.27
N GLY A 373 1.49 -4.95 0.09
CA GLY A 373 2.31 -3.89 0.65
C GLY A 373 2.27 -3.85 2.17
N VAL A 374 3.24 -3.17 2.75
CA VAL A 374 3.35 -3.00 4.22
C VAL A 374 3.06 -1.55 4.63
N PRO A 375 2.28 -1.31 5.70
CA PRO A 375 1.55 -2.30 6.48
C PRO A 375 0.20 -2.63 5.80
N ALA A 376 -0.15 -3.91 5.75
CA ALA A 376 -1.47 -4.32 5.28
C ALA A 376 -2.53 -4.07 6.36
N THR A 377 -3.41 -3.10 6.11
CA THR A 377 -4.44 -2.68 7.11
C THR A 377 -5.31 -3.84 7.59
N PRO A 378 -5.87 -4.71 6.73
CA PRO A 378 -6.69 -5.83 7.19
C PRO A 378 -5.91 -6.81 8.09
N LEU A 379 -4.64 -7.08 7.76
CA LEU A 379 -3.79 -7.97 8.56
C LEU A 379 -3.44 -7.34 9.92
N ARG A 380 -3.07 -6.06 9.92
CA ARG A 380 -2.82 -5.31 11.15
C ARG A 380 -4.03 -5.37 12.09
N ASP A 381 -5.22 -5.10 11.57
CA ASP A 381 -6.45 -5.10 12.35
C ASP A 381 -6.75 -6.52 12.90
N ALA A 382 -6.55 -7.57 12.09
CA ALA A 382 -6.72 -8.96 12.53
C ALA A 382 -5.73 -9.37 13.63
N LEU A 383 -4.46 -8.94 13.54
CA LEU A 383 -3.41 -9.20 14.54
C LEU A 383 -3.68 -8.52 15.89
N THR A 384 -4.48 -7.45 15.93
CA THR A 384 -4.91 -6.83 17.19
C THR A 384 -6.11 -7.56 17.82
N GLN A 385 -6.97 -8.14 16.98
CA GLN A 385 -8.20 -8.82 17.41
C GLN A 385 -7.95 -10.27 17.83
N ALA A 386 -6.93 -10.92 17.27
CA ALA A 386 -6.67 -12.32 17.53
C ALA A 386 -5.18 -12.66 17.61
N ARG A 387 -4.90 -13.83 18.19
CA ARG A 387 -3.56 -14.37 18.35
C ARG A 387 -3.11 -15.01 17.04
N LEU A 388 -2.64 -14.17 16.12
CA LEU A 388 -2.06 -14.57 14.84
C LEU A 388 -0.56 -14.24 14.83
N LYS A 389 0.20 -14.92 13.98
CA LYS A 389 1.61 -14.63 13.72
C LYS A 389 1.94 -14.83 12.24
N LEU A 390 3.05 -14.24 11.82
CA LEU A 390 3.62 -14.42 10.49
C LEU A 390 4.76 -15.44 10.53
N LEU A 391 4.82 -16.31 9.52
CA LEU A 391 5.90 -17.27 9.37
C LEU A 391 7.04 -16.67 8.51
N PRO A 392 8.31 -16.80 8.93
CA PRO A 392 9.45 -16.44 8.10
C PRO A 392 9.63 -17.47 6.97
N LEU A 393 10.19 -17.02 5.85
CA LEU A 393 10.70 -17.90 4.81
C LEU A 393 12.12 -18.37 5.17
N ASP A 394 12.45 -19.60 4.78
CA ASP A 394 13.78 -20.13 5.01
C ASP A 394 14.83 -19.43 4.11
N PRO A 395 16.04 -19.13 4.61
CA PRO A 395 17.10 -18.51 3.80
C PRO A 395 17.44 -19.28 2.52
N ALA A 396 17.38 -20.61 2.56
CA ALA A 396 17.59 -21.46 1.39
C ALA A 396 16.48 -21.27 0.33
N ALA A 397 15.22 -21.19 0.77
CA ALA A 397 14.10 -20.94 -0.12
C ALA A 397 14.16 -19.54 -0.72
N ILE A 398 14.48 -18.51 0.08
CA ILE A 398 14.70 -17.13 -0.40
C ILE A 398 15.77 -17.12 -1.51
N LYS A 399 16.91 -17.79 -1.29
CA LYS A 399 17.98 -17.89 -2.30
C LYS A 399 17.51 -18.58 -3.57
N THR A 400 16.78 -19.68 -3.45
CA THR A 400 16.23 -20.41 -4.61
C THR A 400 15.24 -19.55 -5.40
N LEU A 401 14.32 -18.86 -4.72
CA LEU A 401 13.29 -18.02 -5.33
C LEU A 401 13.90 -16.85 -6.10
N THR A 402 14.82 -16.12 -5.46
CA THR A 402 15.45 -14.92 -6.05
C THR A 402 16.46 -15.25 -7.16
N ALA A 403 16.99 -16.48 -7.19
CA ALA A 403 17.78 -16.98 -8.32
C ALA A 403 16.91 -17.40 -9.52
N ALA A 404 15.68 -17.87 -9.26
CA ALA A 404 14.76 -18.35 -10.29
C ALA A 404 13.98 -17.21 -10.97
N ASP A 405 13.64 -16.17 -10.21
CA ASP A 405 12.91 -15.00 -10.73
C ASP A 405 13.54 -13.69 -10.27
N THR A 406 14.08 -12.94 -11.23
CA THR A 406 14.65 -11.61 -11.03
C THR A 406 13.66 -10.55 -10.57
N ALA A 407 12.34 -10.80 -10.67
CA ALA A 407 11.31 -9.93 -10.11
C ALA A 407 11.27 -10.01 -8.57
N LEU A 408 11.68 -11.14 -8.00
CA LEU A 408 11.72 -11.37 -6.57
C LEU A 408 13.02 -10.86 -5.96
N MET A 409 12.88 -10.17 -4.84
CA MET A 409 13.99 -9.65 -4.04
C MET A 409 13.97 -10.25 -2.64
N PRO A 410 15.14 -10.53 -2.04
CA PRO A 410 15.21 -10.83 -0.63
C PRO A 410 14.86 -9.55 0.15
N LEU A 411 13.83 -9.62 0.98
CA LEU A 411 13.31 -8.50 1.76
C LEU A 411 12.82 -9.00 3.11
N ASP A 412 12.73 -8.09 4.07
CA ASP A 412 12.19 -8.38 5.39
C ASP A 412 10.90 -7.60 5.62
N ILE A 413 9.93 -8.20 6.29
CA ILE A 413 8.90 -7.42 6.97
C ILE A 413 9.60 -6.81 8.20
N ALA A 414 9.90 -5.52 8.13
CA ALA A 414 10.67 -4.81 9.14
C ALA A 414 10.03 -4.89 10.54
N ALA A 415 10.85 -4.80 11.59
CA ALA A 415 10.39 -4.74 12.98
C ALA A 415 9.33 -3.65 13.21
N GLY A 416 8.28 -3.97 13.97
CA GLY A 416 7.21 -3.03 14.31
C GLY A 416 6.23 -2.74 13.18
N THR A 417 6.32 -3.41 12.03
CA THR A 417 5.36 -3.26 10.93
C THR A 417 3.96 -3.70 11.37
N TYR A 418 3.88 -4.79 12.14
CA TYR A 418 2.64 -5.35 12.64
C TYR A 418 2.59 -5.42 14.18
N PRO A 419 1.37 -5.49 14.77
CA PRO A 419 1.21 -5.62 16.21
C PRO A 419 1.98 -6.83 16.77
N ASN A 420 2.65 -6.67 17.90
CA ASN A 420 3.46 -7.69 18.59
C ASN A 420 4.64 -8.28 17.78
N GLN A 421 4.97 -7.76 16.60
CA GLN A 421 6.10 -8.22 15.77
C GLN A 421 7.35 -7.38 16.06
N ARG A 422 8.23 -7.89 16.92
CA ARG A 422 9.43 -7.17 17.39
C ARG A 422 10.67 -7.38 16.52
N GLU A 423 10.77 -8.56 15.92
CA GLU A 423 11.91 -8.95 15.09
C GLU A 423 11.52 -8.88 13.60
N PRO A 424 12.46 -8.50 12.71
CA PRO A 424 12.21 -8.58 11.28
C PRO A 424 11.88 -10.02 10.84
N ILE A 425 11.00 -10.17 9.86
CA ILE A 425 10.58 -11.47 9.33
C ILE A 425 11.15 -11.63 7.92
N PRO A 426 12.15 -12.50 7.72
CA PRO A 426 12.73 -12.76 6.41
C PRO A 426 11.70 -13.31 5.43
N THR A 427 11.65 -12.72 4.25
CA THR A 427 10.72 -13.11 3.19
C THR A 427 11.27 -12.78 1.80
N VAL A 428 10.43 -12.91 0.78
CA VAL A 428 10.67 -12.33 -0.54
C VAL A 428 9.58 -11.31 -0.84
N GLY A 429 9.89 -10.38 -1.73
CA GLY A 429 8.90 -9.47 -2.27
C GLY A 429 9.30 -8.92 -3.62
N MET A 430 8.44 -8.08 -4.18
CA MET A 430 8.65 -7.42 -5.46
C MET A 430 8.22 -5.96 -5.38
N ALA A 431 8.52 -5.18 -6.40
CA ALA A 431 8.03 -3.82 -6.50
C ALA A 431 6.59 -3.79 -7.01
N ALA A 432 5.74 -2.98 -6.38
CA ALA A 432 4.58 -2.40 -7.04
C ALA A 432 5.11 -1.39 -8.08
N LEU A 433 4.78 -1.61 -9.36
CA LEU A 433 5.19 -0.76 -10.46
C LEU A 433 4.06 0.19 -10.85
N LEU A 434 4.43 1.43 -11.17
CA LEU A 434 3.58 2.31 -11.94
C LEU A 434 3.86 2.06 -13.43
N LEU A 435 2.84 1.64 -14.16
CA LEU A 435 2.93 1.20 -15.54
C LEU A 435 2.18 2.13 -16.49
N THR A 436 2.62 2.15 -17.74
CA THR A 436 1.98 2.82 -18.87
C THR A 436 2.34 2.09 -20.16
N THR A 437 2.06 2.67 -21.32
CA THR A 437 2.46 2.14 -22.62
C THR A 437 3.52 3.01 -23.28
N ALA A 438 4.18 2.48 -24.30
CA ALA A 438 5.13 3.21 -25.14
C ALA A 438 4.50 4.37 -25.93
N ASP A 439 3.16 4.43 -26.02
CA ASP A 439 2.43 5.48 -26.73
C ASP A 439 2.24 6.76 -25.92
N LEU A 440 2.43 6.67 -24.59
CA LEU A 440 2.43 7.85 -23.72
C LEU A 440 3.53 8.80 -24.18
N THR A 441 3.24 10.09 -24.29
CA THR A 441 4.29 11.01 -24.74
C THR A 441 5.34 11.20 -23.65
N ARG A 442 6.56 11.54 -24.07
CA ARG A 442 7.68 11.86 -23.17
C ARG A 442 7.30 12.91 -22.13
N ASP A 443 6.61 13.96 -22.54
CA ASP A 443 6.17 15.05 -21.66
C ASP A 443 5.12 14.59 -20.64
N GLU A 444 4.16 13.77 -21.06
CA GLU A 444 3.16 13.21 -20.14
C GLU A 444 3.80 12.29 -19.09
N ALA A 445 4.75 11.44 -19.51
CA ALA A 445 5.52 10.61 -18.59
C ALA A 445 6.34 11.45 -17.59
N LEU A 446 6.95 12.55 -18.03
CA LEU A 446 7.64 13.50 -17.15
C LEU A 446 6.70 14.11 -16.11
N VAL A 447 5.51 14.52 -16.54
CA VAL A 447 4.47 15.09 -15.66
C VAL A 447 4.05 14.06 -14.61
N ILE A 448 3.79 12.81 -15.00
CA ILE A 448 3.37 11.76 -14.06
C ILE A 448 4.52 11.38 -13.12
N VAL A 449 5.75 11.24 -13.59
CA VAL A 449 6.91 10.96 -12.74
C VAL A 449 7.13 12.08 -11.72
N ARG A 450 6.98 13.35 -12.13
CA ARG A 450 7.02 14.47 -11.19
C ARG A 450 5.88 14.38 -10.17
N ALA A 451 4.66 14.11 -10.61
CA ALA A 451 3.54 13.91 -9.70
C ALA A 451 3.90 12.86 -8.64
N VAL A 452 4.41 11.69 -9.03
CA VAL A 452 4.67 10.59 -8.10
C VAL A 452 5.85 10.85 -7.17
N TYR A 453 7.00 11.26 -7.72
CA TYR A 453 8.26 11.29 -6.96
C TYR A 453 8.59 12.64 -6.32
N VAL A 454 7.94 13.73 -6.74
CA VAL A 454 8.03 15.03 -6.05
C VAL A 454 6.97 15.11 -4.95
N THR A 455 5.73 14.70 -5.23
CA THR A 455 4.64 14.77 -4.22
C THR A 455 4.64 13.60 -3.24
N GLY A 456 5.50 12.59 -3.45
CA GLY A 456 5.62 11.41 -2.58
C GLY A 456 5.65 11.75 -1.10
N GLN A 457 6.22 12.90 -0.72
CA GLN A 457 6.31 13.41 0.65
C GLN A 457 4.95 13.64 1.33
N ASP A 458 3.88 13.89 0.57
CA ASP A 458 2.54 14.16 1.10
C ASP A 458 1.61 12.93 1.06
N LEU A 459 2.03 11.81 0.45
CA LEU A 459 1.13 10.68 0.19
C LEU A 459 0.64 9.99 1.46
N LEU A 460 1.47 9.95 2.51
CA LEU A 460 1.06 9.42 3.82
C LEU A 460 -0.10 10.23 4.38
N ALA A 461 0.11 11.55 4.49
CA ALA A 461 -0.88 12.50 5.01
C ALA A 461 -2.15 12.55 4.14
N ALA A 462 -2.04 12.25 2.84
CA ALA A 462 -3.19 12.13 1.94
C ALA A 462 -3.99 10.81 2.10
N GLY A 463 -3.41 9.81 2.76
CA GLY A 463 -4.12 8.58 3.14
C GLY A 463 -3.47 7.27 2.72
N SER A 464 -2.28 7.29 2.12
CA SER A 464 -1.59 6.07 1.65
C SER A 464 -0.36 5.75 2.50
N ALA A 465 -0.43 4.68 3.30
CA ALA A 465 0.72 4.20 4.07
C ALA A 465 1.88 3.76 3.15
N GLN A 466 1.54 3.05 2.06
CA GLN A 466 2.47 2.61 1.03
C GLN A 466 3.13 3.80 0.31
N GLY A 467 2.41 4.91 0.15
CA GLY A 467 2.92 6.13 -0.47
C GLY A 467 4.16 6.74 0.23
N ALA A 468 4.33 6.50 1.53
CA ALA A 468 5.52 6.93 2.27
C ALA A 468 6.81 6.23 1.80
N GLN A 469 6.70 5.07 1.14
CA GLN A 469 7.81 4.26 0.65
C GLN A 469 8.22 4.62 -0.79
N VAL A 470 7.52 5.56 -1.43
CA VAL A 470 7.86 6.08 -2.75
C VAL A 470 9.04 7.02 -2.64
N GLY A 471 10.16 6.63 -3.23
CA GLY A 471 11.38 7.42 -3.23
C GLY A 471 12.15 7.33 -4.53
N LEU A 472 12.88 8.40 -4.87
CA LEU A 472 13.77 8.40 -6.05
C LEU A 472 14.85 7.31 -5.96
N ALA A 473 15.37 7.03 -4.76
CA ALA A 473 16.38 6.01 -4.54
C ALA A 473 15.88 4.59 -4.87
N THR A 474 14.57 4.34 -4.74
CA THR A 474 13.94 3.05 -5.00
C THR A 474 13.19 3.01 -6.33
N ALA A 475 13.05 4.15 -7.03
CA ALA A 475 12.26 4.30 -8.27
C ALA A 475 12.66 3.36 -9.41
N ARG A 476 13.88 2.81 -9.38
CA ARG A 476 14.41 1.88 -10.39
C ARG A 476 14.60 0.45 -9.86
N ARG A 477 14.24 0.20 -8.60
CA ARG A 477 14.46 -1.10 -7.92
C ARG A 477 13.40 -2.11 -8.37
N GLY A 478 13.81 -3.30 -8.79
CA GLY A 478 12.88 -4.39 -9.12
C GLY A 478 12.09 -4.18 -10.42
N LEU A 479 12.60 -3.37 -11.36
CA LEU A 479 11.95 -3.17 -12.65
C LEU A 479 12.03 -4.44 -13.52
N THR A 480 10.89 -4.88 -14.02
CA THR A 480 10.75 -6.08 -14.86
C THR A 480 10.21 -5.79 -16.26
N VAL A 481 10.00 -4.52 -16.58
CA VAL A 481 9.68 -4.04 -17.93
C VAL A 481 10.51 -2.78 -18.21
N PRO A 482 10.79 -2.43 -19.48
CA PRO A 482 11.58 -1.25 -19.79
C PRO A 482 10.95 0.02 -19.19
N LEU A 483 11.80 0.93 -18.68
CA LEU A 483 11.34 2.26 -18.33
C LEU A 483 10.86 3.00 -19.58
N HIS A 484 9.84 3.83 -19.40
CA HIS A 484 9.45 4.82 -20.39
C HIS A 484 10.56 5.88 -20.55
N ASP A 485 10.88 6.32 -21.76
CA ASP A 485 11.97 7.29 -22.01
C ASP A 485 11.79 8.59 -21.22
N GLY A 486 10.56 9.12 -21.19
CA GLY A 486 10.23 10.30 -20.37
C GLY A 486 10.34 10.05 -18.87
N ALA A 487 10.11 8.81 -18.40
CA ALA A 487 10.32 8.47 -17.00
C ALA A 487 11.80 8.39 -16.65
N GLN A 488 12.61 7.78 -17.53
CA GLN A 488 14.06 7.72 -17.37
C GLN A 488 14.67 9.12 -17.26
N GLU A 489 14.27 10.04 -18.14
CA GLU A 489 14.67 11.44 -18.07
C GLU A 489 14.16 12.12 -16.80
N GLY A 490 12.89 11.95 -16.46
CA GLY A 490 12.26 12.60 -15.31
C GLY A 490 12.96 12.24 -14.00
N LEU A 491 13.22 10.95 -13.81
CA LEU A 491 13.95 10.45 -12.64
C LEU A 491 15.38 11.01 -12.61
N ALA A 492 16.10 11.01 -13.74
CA ALA A 492 17.45 11.57 -13.81
C ALA A 492 17.49 13.08 -13.47
N LYS A 493 16.52 13.85 -13.98
CA LYS A 493 16.39 15.28 -13.66
C LYS A 493 16.12 15.51 -12.17
N LEU A 494 15.28 14.68 -11.56
CA LEU A 494 14.96 14.78 -10.13
C LEU A 494 16.16 14.39 -9.24
N GLU A 495 16.93 13.39 -9.65
CA GLU A 495 18.18 12.99 -8.98
C GLU A 495 19.21 14.13 -9.00
N GLN A 496 19.36 14.84 -10.12
CA GLN A 496 20.26 15.99 -10.26
C GLN A 496 19.82 17.23 -9.48
N ALA A 497 18.51 17.39 -9.23
CA ALA A 497 17.95 18.56 -8.56
C ALA A 497 18.00 18.49 -7.03
N LYS A 498 18.38 17.36 -6.43
CA LYS A 498 18.54 17.26 -4.98
C LYS A 498 19.80 18.03 -4.54
N PRO A 499 19.70 19.06 -3.67
CA PRO A 499 20.88 19.61 -3.04
C PRO A 499 21.57 18.53 -2.20
N HIS A 500 22.90 18.47 -2.31
CA HIS A 500 23.77 17.53 -1.60
C HIS A 500 23.64 17.63 -0.08
#